data_AF-A0A5B0WT37-F1
#
_entry.id   AF-A0A5B0WT37-F1
#
_cell.length_a   1.000
_cell.length_b   1.000
_cell.length_c   1.000
_cell.angle_alpha   90.00
_cell.angle_beta   90.00
_cell.angle_gamma   90.00
#
_symmetry.space_group_name_H-M   'P 1'
#
loop_
_entity.id
_entity.type
_entity.pdbx_description
1 polymer ?
#
loop_
_entity_poly.entity_id
_entity_poly.type
_entity_poly.pdbx_seq_one_letter_code
_entity_poly.pdbx_strand_id
1 'polypeptide(L)'
;MSFLAAAPLALALFLLPQVASLATVEAADSRFERTITALQVADDDARSRFASVALLELAETYLAEADLARSEADSSEQAQRLVFWSRAVGRYAEGLVALVAAIDQGMPVALRLNEREVPSVSVDGRTVMLAHPRSDQQAGYEQRVLKQFCTGITCTALTAARTAQPIPVSPQLVTPDWEFSELGPRCHYRGLSVQFRAPGRLAAQKSICQQFMQEVEMLATEIAWQQRHGVFIEWDAIRIQASPGQPAHLVRLNSSDDSLLLSLPIISSSNALPGAIAPWLQQRFAPAGPPSIVIDASEQGWD
;
A
#
# COMPACT_ATOMS: atom_id res chain seq x y z
N MET A 1 -76.10 42.14 -9.07
CA MET A 1 -75.60 40.93 -8.39
C MET A 1 -75.23 39.91 -9.45
N SER A 2 -73.95 39.81 -9.81
CA SER A 2 -73.35 38.78 -10.68
C SER A 2 -71.82 38.94 -10.72
N PHE A 3 -71.14 37.80 -10.46
CA PHE A 3 -69.80 37.29 -10.80
C PHE A 3 -68.61 38.18 -11.21
N LEU A 4 -67.44 37.88 -10.60
CA LEU A 4 -66.14 37.44 -11.20
C LEU A 4 -65.04 37.61 -10.12
N ALA A 5 -64.58 36.55 -9.43
CA ALA A 5 -63.52 35.61 -9.82
C ALA A 5 -62.18 36.28 -10.20
N ALA A 6 -61.21 36.26 -9.28
CA ALA A 6 -59.79 36.42 -9.59
C ALA A 6 -58.97 35.59 -8.57
N ALA A 7 -58.32 34.54 -9.06
CA ALA A 7 -57.45 33.65 -8.31
C ALA A 7 -56.05 34.28 -8.14
N PRO A 8 -55.38 34.12 -6.99
CA PRO A 8 -53.96 34.48 -6.88
C PRO A 8 -53.08 33.30 -7.29
N LEU A 9 -52.20 33.53 -8.26
CA LEU A 9 -51.04 32.70 -8.58
C LEU A 9 -50.11 32.67 -7.34
N ALA A 10 -50.05 31.54 -6.63
CA ALA A 10 -49.02 31.27 -5.65
C ALA A 10 -47.85 30.55 -6.35
N LEU A 11 -46.80 31.31 -6.66
CA LEU A 11 -45.54 30.83 -7.22
C LEU A 11 -44.74 30.13 -6.10
N ALA A 12 -44.94 28.82 -5.92
CA ALA A 12 -44.13 28.00 -5.03
C ALA A 12 -42.80 27.63 -5.72
N LEU A 13 -41.76 28.45 -5.52
CA LEU A 13 -40.38 28.06 -5.83
C LEU A 13 -39.97 26.94 -4.86
N PHE A 14 -39.91 25.71 -5.37
CA PHE A 14 -39.29 24.57 -4.68
C PHE A 14 -37.78 24.82 -4.57
N LEU A 15 -37.33 25.31 -3.41
CA LEU A 15 -35.95 25.21 -2.94
C LEU A 15 -35.69 23.74 -2.56
N LEU A 16 -35.21 22.94 -3.52
CA LEU A 16 -34.63 21.64 -3.21
C LEU A 16 -33.28 21.86 -2.50
N PRO A 17 -33.06 21.30 -1.30
CA PRO A 17 -31.74 21.31 -0.70
C PRO A 17 -30.85 20.39 -1.55
N GLN A 18 -29.80 20.95 -2.13
CA GLN A 18 -28.71 20.15 -2.68
C GLN A 18 -28.05 19.44 -1.50
N VAL A 19 -28.40 18.16 -1.32
CA VAL A 19 -27.64 17.24 -0.48
C VAL A 19 -26.33 17.03 -1.22
N ALA A 20 -25.33 17.85 -0.88
CA ALA A 20 -23.96 17.59 -1.24
C ALA A 20 -23.58 16.26 -0.59
N SER A 21 -23.64 15.19 -1.39
CA SER A 21 -23.17 13.87 -1.01
C SER A 21 -21.66 13.99 -0.85
N LEU A 22 -21.21 14.25 0.37
CA LEU A 22 -19.84 13.96 0.78
C LEU A 22 -19.68 12.46 0.54
N ALA A 23 -18.96 12.12 -0.52
CA ALA A 23 -18.44 10.78 -0.69
C ALA A 23 -17.61 10.48 0.55
N THR A 24 -18.19 9.74 1.48
CA THR A 24 -17.45 9.03 2.51
C THR A 24 -16.49 8.11 1.77
N VAL A 25 -15.22 8.51 1.73
CA VAL A 25 -14.14 7.56 1.49
C VAL A 25 -14.21 6.60 2.67
N GLU A 26 -14.87 5.47 2.45
CA GLU A 26 -14.87 4.34 3.37
C GLU A 26 -13.40 3.94 3.53
N ALA A 27 -12.80 4.32 4.66
CA ALA A 27 -11.46 3.89 5.02
C ALA A 27 -11.52 2.36 5.12
N ALA A 28 -11.01 1.68 4.10
CA ALA A 28 -10.88 0.25 4.14
C ALA A 28 -9.90 -0.08 5.27
N ASP A 29 -10.40 -0.60 6.39
CA ASP A 29 -9.64 -0.92 7.61
C ASP A 29 -8.24 -1.46 7.26
N SER A 30 -7.19 -0.87 7.80
CA SER A 30 -5.82 -1.33 7.55
C SER A 30 -5.63 -2.75 8.12
N ARG A 31 -4.61 -3.50 7.66
CA ARG A 31 -4.31 -4.83 8.24
C ARG A 31 -4.07 -4.74 9.75
N PHE A 32 -3.46 -3.64 10.18
CA PHE A 32 -3.18 -3.34 11.58
C PHE A 32 -4.46 -3.13 12.38
N GLU A 33 -5.37 -2.30 11.87
CA GLU A 33 -6.68 -2.04 12.51
C GLU A 33 -7.51 -3.31 12.63
N ARG A 34 -7.58 -4.14 11.57
CA ARG A 34 -8.26 -5.44 11.64
C ARG A 34 -7.67 -6.37 12.68
N THR A 35 -6.34 -6.42 12.78
CA THR A 35 -5.67 -7.23 13.82
C THR A 35 -6.01 -6.71 15.21
N ILE A 36 -6.06 -5.39 15.41
CA ILE A 36 -6.49 -4.80 16.69
C ILE A 36 -7.94 -5.17 17.02
N THR A 37 -8.86 -5.06 16.06
CA THR A 37 -10.26 -5.48 16.24
C THR A 37 -10.37 -6.96 16.59
N ALA A 38 -9.59 -7.83 15.93
CA ALA A 38 -9.58 -9.26 16.26
C ALA A 38 -9.03 -9.52 17.68
N LEU A 39 -8.02 -8.77 18.11
CA LEU A 39 -7.40 -8.92 19.42
C LEU A 39 -8.26 -8.38 20.57
N GLN A 40 -9.24 -7.51 20.31
CA GLN A 40 -10.19 -7.06 21.33
C GLN A 40 -10.97 -8.21 21.99
N VAL A 41 -11.18 -9.31 21.25
CA VAL A 41 -11.91 -10.50 21.72
C VAL A 41 -11.02 -11.75 21.83
N ALA A 42 -9.71 -11.62 21.59
CA ALA A 42 -8.76 -12.73 21.71
C ALA A 42 -8.48 -13.10 23.18
N ASP A 43 -7.60 -14.07 23.42
CA ASP A 43 -7.08 -14.35 24.76
C ASP A 43 -6.10 -13.26 25.26
N ASP A 44 -5.86 -13.25 26.57
CA ASP A 44 -4.99 -12.26 27.24
C ASP A 44 -3.53 -12.36 26.78
N ASP A 45 -3.05 -13.55 26.44
CA ASP A 45 -1.67 -13.76 26.00
C ASP A 45 -1.42 -13.11 24.63
N ALA A 46 -2.36 -13.26 23.70
CA ALA A 46 -2.29 -12.63 22.38
C ALA A 46 -2.34 -11.09 22.49
N ARG A 47 -3.22 -10.54 23.34
CA ARG A 47 -3.28 -9.09 23.61
C ARG A 47 -1.99 -8.57 24.22
N SER A 48 -1.49 -9.26 25.24
CA SER A 48 -0.28 -8.89 25.97
C SER A 48 0.93 -8.88 25.05
N ARG A 49 1.10 -9.94 24.26
CA ARG A 49 2.18 -10.03 23.28
C ARG A 49 2.11 -8.92 22.23
N PHE A 50 0.92 -8.65 21.67
CA PHE A 50 0.77 -7.58 20.68
C PHE A 50 1.12 -6.21 21.27
N ALA A 51 0.59 -5.89 22.46
CA ALA A 51 0.87 -4.63 23.13
C ALA A 51 2.36 -4.49 23.46
N SER A 52 3.02 -5.53 23.97
CA SER A 52 4.46 -5.50 24.23
C SER A 52 5.26 -5.20 22.96
N VAL A 53 4.98 -5.88 21.85
CA VAL A 53 5.64 -5.61 20.56
C VAL A 53 5.38 -4.17 20.08
N ALA A 54 4.13 -3.73 20.11
CA ALA A 54 3.74 -2.40 19.65
C ALA A 54 4.40 -1.26 20.46
N LEU A 55 4.48 -1.43 21.78
CA LEU A 55 5.09 -0.47 22.70
C LEU A 55 6.61 -0.45 22.59
N LEU A 56 7.26 -1.61 22.38
CA LEU A 56 8.71 -1.68 22.17
C LEU A 56 9.13 -1.02 20.85
N GLU A 57 8.46 -1.34 19.75
CA GLU A 57 8.72 -0.69 18.44
C GLU A 57 8.53 0.83 18.52
N LEU A 58 7.54 1.29 19.29
CA LEU A 58 7.29 2.70 19.50
C LEU A 58 8.35 3.34 20.40
N ALA A 59 8.81 2.64 21.44
CA ALA A 59 9.89 3.09 22.30
C ALA A 59 11.21 3.25 21.52
N GLU A 60 11.57 2.27 20.70
CA GLU A 60 12.75 2.33 19.81
C GLU A 60 12.68 3.52 18.87
N THR A 61 11.51 3.75 18.27
CA THR A 61 11.25 4.90 17.40
C THR A 61 11.48 6.23 18.13
N TYR A 62 10.88 6.41 19.32
CA TYR A 62 11.06 7.64 20.08
C TYR A 62 12.49 7.83 20.61
N LEU A 63 13.21 6.75 20.95
CA LEU A 63 14.63 6.83 21.30
C LEU A 63 15.48 7.32 20.12
N ALA A 64 15.25 6.78 18.91
CA ALA A 64 15.93 7.22 17.70
C ALA A 64 15.66 8.71 17.41
N GLU A 65 14.42 9.17 17.57
CA GLU A 65 14.09 10.60 17.44
C GLU A 65 14.79 11.46 18.51
N ALA A 66 14.83 11.00 19.77
CA ALA A 66 15.53 11.71 20.84
C ALA A 66 17.03 11.84 20.57
N ASP A 67 17.66 10.81 20.01
CA ASP A 67 19.07 10.84 19.63
C ASP A 67 19.32 11.73 18.42
N LEU A 68 18.44 11.70 17.41
CA LEU A 68 18.50 12.62 16.27
C LEU A 68 18.46 14.08 16.74
N ALA A 69 17.50 14.46 17.58
CA ALA A 69 17.42 15.83 18.08
C ALA A 69 18.63 16.22 18.93
N ARG A 70 19.27 15.27 19.62
CA ARG A 70 20.52 15.54 20.35
C ARG A 70 21.65 15.84 19.36
N SER A 71 21.77 15.07 18.27
CA SER A 71 22.77 15.30 17.24
C SER A 71 22.57 16.63 16.50
N GLU A 72 21.31 17.01 16.23
CA GLU A 72 20.97 18.27 15.58
C GLU A 72 21.24 19.49 16.49
N ALA A 73 21.21 19.30 17.81
CA ALA A 73 21.48 20.39 18.75
C ALA A 73 22.91 20.95 18.61
N ASP A 74 23.88 20.15 18.18
CA ASP A 74 25.28 20.57 18.06
C ASP A 74 25.49 21.65 16.98
N SER A 75 24.62 21.72 15.98
CA SER A 75 24.71 22.67 14.85
C SER A 75 23.54 23.66 14.77
N SER A 76 22.63 23.64 15.74
CA SER A 76 21.39 24.42 15.70
C SER A 76 21.43 25.66 16.61
N GLU A 77 20.89 26.78 16.13
CA GLU A 77 20.64 27.98 16.94
C GLU A 77 19.63 27.75 18.07
N GLN A 78 18.88 26.63 18.02
CA GLN A 78 17.92 26.21 19.04
C GLN A 78 18.42 25.03 19.89
N ALA A 79 19.74 24.87 20.05
CA ALA A 79 20.37 23.76 20.76
C ALA A 79 19.71 23.41 22.12
N GLN A 80 19.48 24.39 22.98
CA GLN A 80 18.87 24.16 24.30
C GLN A 80 17.46 23.56 24.21
N ARG A 81 16.66 23.99 23.23
CA ARG A 81 15.31 23.48 22.99
C ARG A 81 15.34 22.04 22.52
N LEU A 82 16.24 21.71 21.59
CA LEU A 82 16.42 20.35 21.07
C LEU A 82 16.90 19.39 22.17
N VAL A 83 17.83 19.82 23.03
CA VAL A 83 18.27 19.03 24.19
C VAL A 83 17.12 18.78 25.17
N PHE A 84 16.30 19.79 25.46
CA PHE A 84 15.15 19.62 26.33
C PHE A 84 14.11 18.66 25.72
N TRP A 85 13.82 18.82 24.43
CA TRP A 85 12.91 17.95 23.70
C TRP A 85 13.42 16.50 23.69
N SER A 86 14.69 16.27 23.36
CA SER A 86 15.35 14.95 23.41
C SER A 86 15.17 14.27 24.77
N ARG A 87 15.35 15.01 25.88
CA ARG A 87 15.14 14.48 27.24
C ARG A 87 13.67 14.19 27.57
N ALA A 88 12.74 14.96 27.03
CA ALA A 88 11.31 14.72 27.23
C ALA A 88 10.86 13.47 26.46
N VAL A 89 11.30 13.35 25.20
CA VAL A 89 11.02 12.21 24.34
C VAL A 89 11.66 10.93 24.87
N GLY A 90 12.93 10.98 25.31
CA GLY A 90 13.59 9.84 25.93
C GLY A 90 12.85 9.32 27.16
N ARG A 91 12.40 10.22 28.05
CA ARG A 91 11.57 9.84 29.21
C ARG A 91 10.22 9.24 28.83
N TYR A 92 9.61 9.72 27.74
CA TYR A 92 8.39 9.11 27.23
C TYR A 92 8.65 7.67 26.75
N ALA A 93 9.72 7.43 26.00
CA ALA A 93 10.13 6.11 25.53
C ALA A 93 10.45 5.14 26.70
N GLU A 94 11.19 5.60 27.71
CA GLU A 94 11.40 4.84 28.96
C GLU A 94 10.07 4.48 29.63
N GLY A 95 9.12 5.41 29.63
CA GLY A 95 7.77 5.19 30.13
C GLY A 95 6.96 4.15 29.36
N LEU A 96 7.26 3.92 28.07
CA LEU A 96 6.68 2.84 27.26
C LEU A 96 7.30 1.49 27.63
N VAL A 97 8.62 1.43 27.81
CA VAL A 97 9.31 0.20 28.26
C VAL A 97 8.82 -0.22 29.66
N ALA A 98 8.57 0.74 30.55
CA ALA A 98 7.98 0.45 31.85
C ALA A 98 6.56 -0.16 31.76
N LEU A 99 5.76 0.23 30.75
CA LEU A 99 4.46 -0.40 30.49
C LEU A 99 4.63 -1.83 30.00
N VAL A 100 5.62 -2.12 29.16
CA VAL A 100 5.94 -3.49 28.73
C VAL A 100 6.28 -4.36 29.94
N ALA A 101 7.13 -3.87 30.85
CA ALA A 101 7.43 -4.59 32.08
C ALA A 101 6.20 -4.81 32.98
N ALA A 102 5.21 -3.92 32.94
CA ALA A 102 3.94 -4.11 33.64
C ALA A 102 3.09 -5.21 32.97
N ILE A 103 3.05 -5.27 31.65
CA ILE A 103 2.40 -6.36 30.90
C ILE A 103 3.03 -7.71 31.27
N ASP A 104 4.37 -7.78 31.32
CA ASP A 104 5.10 -9.00 31.69
C ASP A 104 4.80 -9.46 33.13
N GLN A 105 4.36 -8.55 34.00
CA GLN A 105 3.88 -8.83 35.36
C GLN A 105 2.40 -9.25 35.42
N GLY A 106 1.75 -9.42 34.26
CA GLY A 106 0.36 -9.84 34.15
C GLY A 106 -0.65 -8.70 34.24
N MET A 107 -0.24 -7.44 34.05
CA MET A 107 -1.19 -6.34 34.01
C MET A 107 -2.12 -6.44 32.79
N PRO A 108 -3.44 -6.23 32.98
CA PRO A 108 -4.40 -6.40 31.91
C PRO A 108 -4.19 -5.38 30.80
N VAL A 109 -4.27 -5.86 29.56
CA VAL A 109 -4.12 -5.07 28.34
C VAL A 109 -5.48 -4.91 27.66
N ALA A 110 -5.83 -3.68 27.33
CA ALA A 110 -6.98 -3.38 26.47
C ALA A 110 -6.52 -2.66 25.20
N LEU A 111 -7.01 -3.13 24.05
CA LEU A 111 -6.77 -2.52 22.74
C LEU A 111 -8.03 -1.79 22.27
N ARG A 112 -7.89 -0.58 21.73
CA ARG A 112 -9.02 0.19 21.19
C ARG A 112 -8.71 0.69 19.80
N LEU A 113 -9.65 0.46 18.88
CA LEU A 113 -9.74 1.16 17.61
C LEU A 113 -10.48 2.48 17.85
N ASN A 114 -9.98 3.57 17.26
CA ASN A 114 -10.58 4.90 17.40
C ASN A 114 -11.05 5.36 16.02
N GLU A 115 -12.30 5.83 15.88
CA GLU A 115 -12.89 6.15 14.57
C GLU A 115 -12.18 7.28 13.80
N ARG A 116 -11.43 8.13 14.50
CA ARG A 116 -10.79 9.34 13.93
C ARG A 116 -9.33 9.52 14.37
N GLU A 117 -8.80 8.54 15.10
CA GLU A 117 -7.46 8.60 15.66
C GLU A 117 -6.76 7.27 15.45
N VAL A 118 -5.43 7.23 15.62
CA VAL A 118 -4.72 5.96 15.61
C VAL A 118 -5.23 5.04 16.72
N PRO A 119 -5.11 3.70 16.55
CA PRO A 119 -5.43 2.76 17.61
C PRO A 119 -4.63 3.03 18.90
N SER A 120 -5.14 2.53 20.03
CA SER A 120 -4.50 2.73 21.33
C SER A 120 -4.40 1.45 22.16
N VAL A 121 -3.37 1.41 23.00
CA VAL A 121 -3.14 0.40 24.03
C VAL A 121 -3.40 1.03 25.39
N SER A 122 -4.14 0.33 26.25
CA SER A 122 -4.30 0.67 27.66
C SER A 122 -3.69 -0.40 28.55
N VAL A 123 -2.82 0.01 29.47
CA VAL A 123 -2.19 -0.85 30.49
C VAL A 123 -2.20 -0.08 31.80
N ASP A 124 -2.71 -0.68 32.87
CA ASP A 124 -2.76 -0.06 34.20
C ASP A 124 -3.38 1.36 34.21
N GLY A 125 -4.49 1.54 33.48
CA GLY A 125 -5.17 2.83 33.36
C GLY A 125 -4.42 3.89 32.51
N ARG A 126 -3.19 3.61 32.06
CA ARG A 126 -2.43 4.47 31.15
C ARG A 126 -2.77 4.10 29.70
N THR A 127 -3.22 5.07 28.93
CA THR A 127 -3.54 4.90 27.50
C THR A 127 -2.44 5.50 26.65
N VAL A 128 -1.95 4.74 25.67
CA VAL A 128 -0.92 5.12 24.71
C VAL A 128 -1.51 5.00 23.31
N MET A 129 -1.39 6.07 22.53
CA MET A 129 -1.71 6.06 21.09
C MET A 129 -0.58 5.38 20.33
N LEU A 130 -0.91 4.44 19.44
CA LEU A 130 0.05 3.73 18.58
C LEU A 130 0.37 4.57 17.34
N ALA A 131 0.81 5.82 17.57
CA ALA A 131 1.17 6.79 16.55
C ALA A 131 2.69 6.97 16.49
N HIS A 132 3.23 6.76 15.29
CA HIS A 132 4.58 7.17 14.95
C HIS A 132 4.70 8.70 15.03
N PRO A 133 5.81 9.26 15.55
CA PRO A 133 6.02 10.71 15.67
C PRO A 133 6.00 11.45 14.33
N ARG A 134 6.30 10.73 13.23
CA ARG A 134 6.19 11.20 11.84
C ARG A 134 5.08 10.45 11.11
N SER A 135 4.04 11.17 10.67
CA SER A 135 2.82 10.56 10.12
C SER A 135 3.05 9.78 8.81
N ASP A 136 4.00 10.22 7.99
CA ASP A 136 4.41 9.56 6.74
C ASP A 136 5.07 8.19 6.98
N GLN A 137 5.58 7.94 8.19
CA GLN A 137 6.21 6.68 8.58
C GLN A 137 5.30 5.75 9.38
N GLN A 138 4.04 6.15 9.63
CA GLN A 138 3.05 5.35 10.37
C GLN A 138 2.86 3.96 9.76
N ALA A 139 2.72 3.86 8.44
CA ALA A 139 2.51 2.58 7.75
C ALA A 139 3.68 1.60 7.96
N GLY A 140 4.91 2.11 7.98
CA GLY A 140 6.10 1.29 8.23
C GLY A 140 6.17 0.77 9.67
N TYR A 141 5.80 1.59 10.66
CA TYR A 141 5.66 1.17 12.05
C TYR A 141 4.63 0.03 12.20
N GLU A 142 3.43 0.21 11.65
CA GLU A 142 2.36 -0.79 11.72
C GLU A 142 2.80 -2.16 11.14
N GLN A 143 3.55 -2.13 10.04
CA GLN A 143 4.06 -3.34 9.40
C GLN A 143 5.13 -4.04 10.23
N ARG A 144 6.05 -3.31 10.87
CA ARG A 144 7.06 -3.91 11.77
C ARG A 144 6.41 -4.58 12.96
N VAL A 145 5.45 -3.90 13.59
CA VAL A 145 4.66 -4.46 14.70
C VAL A 145 3.98 -5.76 14.29
N LEU A 146 3.26 -5.76 13.15
CA LEU A 146 2.59 -6.97 12.67
C LEU A 146 3.59 -8.08 12.33
N LYS A 147 4.69 -7.76 11.67
CA LYS A 147 5.73 -8.73 11.33
C LYS A 147 6.25 -9.41 12.60
N GLN A 148 6.64 -8.61 13.59
CA GLN A 148 7.22 -9.11 14.83
C GLN A 148 6.22 -9.87 15.71
N PHE A 149 4.99 -9.35 15.83
CA PHE A 149 3.90 -10.03 16.53
C PHE A 149 3.66 -11.43 15.94
N CYS A 150 3.69 -11.54 14.60
CA CYS A 150 3.43 -12.79 13.89
C CYS A 150 4.60 -13.79 13.87
N THR A 151 5.80 -13.43 14.37
CA THR A 151 6.98 -14.32 14.46
C THR A 151 6.83 -15.38 15.56
N GLY A 152 5.70 -16.07 15.64
CA GLY A 152 5.47 -17.14 16.63
C GLY A 152 4.00 -17.45 16.91
N ILE A 153 3.07 -16.88 16.14
CA ILE A 153 1.64 -17.23 16.12
C ILE A 153 1.23 -17.37 14.65
N THR A 154 0.33 -18.31 14.34
CA THR A 154 -0.31 -18.37 13.02
C THR A 154 -1.25 -17.18 12.83
N CYS A 155 -0.69 -16.04 12.45
CA CYS A 155 -1.43 -14.79 12.19
C CYS A 155 -2.38 -14.87 11.01
N THR A 156 -2.38 -15.94 10.22
CA THR A 156 -3.19 -16.07 9.01
C THR A 156 -4.68 -15.86 9.30
N ALA A 157 -5.18 -16.32 10.46
CA ALA A 157 -6.57 -16.11 10.88
C ALA A 157 -6.85 -14.68 11.37
N LEU A 158 -5.88 -14.04 12.05
CA LEU A 158 -6.01 -12.70 12.65
C LEU A 158 -5.73 -11.56 11.65
N THR A 159 -5.03 -11.87 10.56
CA THR A 159 -4.57 -10.90 9.57
C THR A 159 -5.12 -11.11 8.17
N ALA A 160 -6.00 -12.10 7.98
CA ALA A 160 -6.64 -12.36 6.70
C ALA A 160 -7.24 -11.06 6.18
N ALA A 161 -6.69 -10.58 5.07
CA ALA A 161 -7.36 -9.55 4.29
C ALA A 161 -8.72 -10.11 3.88
N ARG A 162 -9.75 -9.25 3.87
CA ARG A 162 -10.92 -9.53 3.04
C ARG A 162 -10.42 -9.75 1.62
N THR A 163 -10.34 -11.01 1.22
CA THR A 163 -10.15 -11.50 -0.15
C THR A 163 -9.19 -10.69 -1.00
N ALA A 164 -7.90 -10.63 -0.63
CA ALA A 164 -6.86 -10.38 -1.62
C ALA A 164 -6.51 -11.71 -2.28
N GLN A 165 -6.40 -11.76 -3.61
CA GLN A 165 -6.03 -12.99 -4.28
C GLN A 165 -4.63 -13.45 -3.83
N PRO A 166 -4.41 -14.77 -3.62
CA PRO A 166 -3.09 -15.28 -3.27
C PRO A 166 -2.05 -14.84 -4.31
N ILE A 167 -0.95 -14.24 -3.84
CA ILE A 167 0.22 -13.99 -4.69
C ILE A 167 0.91 -15.35 -4.89
N PRO A 168 1.10 -15.81 -6.13
CA PRO A 168 1.74 -17.08 -6.40
C PRO A 168 3.21 -17.09 -5.95
N VAL A 169 3.67 -18.23 -5.43
CA VAL A 169 5.06 -18.47 -5.00
C VAL A 169 5.99 -18.83 -6.16
N SER A 170 5.46 -18.98 -7.37
CA SER A 170 6.21 -19.35 -8.57
C SER A 170 5.67 -18.60 -9.78
N PRO A 171 6.53 -18.23 -10.75
CA PRO A 171 6.09 -17.55 -11.95
C PRO A 171 5.07 -18.41 -12.70
N GLN A 172 3.91 -17.82 -12.98
CA GLN A 172 2.87 -18.50 -13.75
C GLN A 172 3.30 -18.59 -15.21
N LEU A 173 3.03 -19.72 -15.85
CA LEU A 173 3.16 -19.84 -17.30
C LEU A 173 2.09 -18.95 -17.94
N VAL A 174 2.52 -17.99 -18.76
CA VAL A 174 1.63 -17.09 -19.47
C VAL A 174 1.29 -17.64 -20.84
N THR A 175 -0.01 -17.83 -21.09
CA THR A 175 -0.56 -18.25 -22.38
C THR A 175 -1.55 -17.18 -22.85
N PRO A 176 -1.12 -16.21 -23.69
CA PRO A 176 -2.02 -15.19 -24.22
C PRO A 176 -3.00 -15.78 -25.22
N ASP A 177 -4.24 -15.33 -25.16
CA ASP A 177 -5.27 -15.61 -26.15
C ASP A 177 -5.08 -14.72 -27.38
N TRP A 178 -5.49 -15.19 -28.55
CA TRP A 178 -5.28 -14.50 -29.83
C TRP A 178 -6.59 -14.25 -30.57
N GLU A 179 -6.73 -13.04 -31.08
CA GLU A 179 -7.83 -12.60 -31.93
C GLU A 179 -7.27 -12.01 -33.23
N PHE A 180 -7.98 -12.21 -34.33
CA PHE A 180 -7.58 -11.74 -35.65
C PHE A 180 -8.71 -10.91 -36.24
N SER A 181 -8.40 -9.67 -36.64
CA SER A 181 -9.34 -8.72 -37.20
C SER A 181 -8.73 -7.96 -38.38
N GLU A 182 -9.52 -7.12 -39.04
CA GLU A 182 -9.04 -6.22 -40.10
C GLU A 182 -7.97 -5.24 -39.61
N LEU A 183 -7.97 -4.90 -38.32
CA LEU A 183 -6.96 -4.04 -37.69
C LEU A 183 -5.61 -4.77 -37.48
N GLY A 184 -5.61 -6.09 -37.64
CA GLY A 184 -4.46 -6.96 -37.42
C GLY A 184 -4.62 -7.89 -36.21
N PRO A 185 -3.57 -8.70 -35.92
CA PRO A 185 -3.56 -9.62 -34.79
C PRO A 185 -3.57 -8.86 -33.45
N ARG A 186 -4.35 -9.36 -32.50
CA ARG A 186 -4.34 -8.90 -31.11
C ARG A 186 -4.09 -10.10 -30.20
N CYS A 187 -3.20 -9.95 -29.25
CA CYS A 187 -3.08 -10.90 -28.16
C CYS A 187 -3.60 -10.28 -26.86
N HIS A 188 -4.20 -11.08 -26.00
CA HIS A 188 -4.73 -10.63 -24.71
C HIS A 188 -4.39 -11.60 -23.59
N TYR A 189 -4.16 -11.06 -22.39
CA TYR A 189 -3.96 -11.83 -21.17
C TYR A 189 -4.39 -10.99 -19.96
N ARG A 190 -5.43 -11.46 -19.24
CA ARG A 190 -5.92 -10.83 -17.99
C ARG A 190 -6.10 -9.30 -18.07
N GLY A 191 -6.75 -8.81 -19.11
CA GLY A 191 -7.02 -7.38 -19.32
C GLY A 191 -5.90 -6.60 -20.00
N LEU A 192 -4.67 -7.13 -20.08
CA LEU A 192 -3.59 -6.55 -20.88
C LEU A 192 -3.68 -7.08 -22.30
N SER A 193 -3.67 -6.18 -23.29
CA SER A 193 -3.70 -6.55 -24.71
C SER A 193 -2.58 -5.84 -25.48
N VAL A 194 -2.07 -6.49 -26.53
CA VAL A 194 -1.17 -5.87 -27.51
C VAL A 194 -1.82 -5.95 -28.88
N GLN A 195 -1.93 -4.80 -29.55
CA GLN A 195 -2.44 -4.69 -30.91
C GLN A 195 -1.27 -4.58 -31.89
N PHE A 196 -1.20 -5.50 -32.85
CA PHE A 196 -0.23 -5.46 -33.96
C PHE A 196 -0.90 -4.96 -35.24
N ARG A 197 -0.10 -4.41 -36.15
CA ARG A 197 -0.57 -4.01 -37.49
C ARG A 197 -0.50 -5.17 -38.49
N ALA A 198 -1.36 -5.12 -39.49
CA ALA A 198 -1.29 -5.99 -40.67
C ALA A 198 -0.62 -5.27 -41.86
N PRO A 199 0.18 -5.97 -42.70
CA PRO A 199 0.65 -7.34 -42.56
C PRO A 199 1.96 -7.42 -41.74
N GLY A 200 2.00 -8.27 -40.71
CA GLY A 200 3.18 -8.47 -39.86
C GLY A 200 3.63 -9.94 -39.78
N ARG A 201 4.80 -10.19 -39.17
CA ARG A 201 5.36 -11.55 -39.03
C ARG A 201 4.77 -12.26 -37.82
N LEU A 202 3.67 -13.00 -38.01
CA LEU A 202 2.90 -13.65 -36.94
C LEU A 202 3.75 -14.45 -35.94
N ALA A 203 4.77 -15.18 -36.38
CA ALA A 203 5.63 -15.95 -35.48
C ALA A 203 6.44 -15.05 -34.51
N ALA A 204 6.96 -13.93 -35.01
CA ALA A 204 7.67 -12.96 -34.20
C ALA A 204 6.72 -12.21 -33.25
N GLN A 205 5.55 -11.82 -33.75
CA GLN A 205 4.49 -11.19 -32.94
C GLN A 205 4.04 -12.09 -31.79
N LYS A 206 3.88 -13.40 -32.06
CA LYS A 206 3.59 -14.40 -31.04
C LYS A 206 4.66 -14.48 -29.96
N SER A 207 5.93 -14.55 -30.37
CA SER A 207 7.06 -14.60 -29.44
C SER A 207 7.15 -13.35 -28.57
N ILE A 208 7.06 -12.16 -29.17
CA ILE A 208 7.15 -10.88 -28.46
C ILE A 208 5.99 -10.74 -27.49
N CYS A 209 4.75 -11.01 -27.92
CA CYS A 209 3.62 -10.90 -27.02
C CYS A 209 3.74 -11.86 -25.82
N GLN A 210 4.08 -13.14 -26.06
CA GLN A 210 4.24 -14.09 -24.97
C GLN A 210 5.32 -13.64 -23.97
N GLN A 211 6.46 -13.18 -24.48
CA GLN A 211 7.55 -12.70 -23.63
C GLN A 211 7.15 -11.44 -22.85
N PHE A 212 6.53 -10.46 -23.50
CA PHE A 212 6.03 -9.24 -22.85
C PHE A 212 5.07 -9.57 -21.71
N MET A 213 4.06 -10.41 -21.96
CA MET A 213 3.07 -10.76 -20.95
C MET A 213 3.70 -11.52 -19.77
N GLN A 214 4.70 -12.37 -20.04
CA GLN A 214 5.47 -13.08 -19.01
C GLN A 214 6.28 -12.12 -18.13
N GLU A 215 6.93 -11.11 -18.74
CA GLU A 215 7.68 -10.08 -18.02
C GLU A 215 6.76 -9.21 -17.14
N VAL A 216 5.59 -8.82 -17.66
CA VAL A 216 4.63 -8.00 -16.91
C VAL A 216 4.04 -8.76 -15.73
N GLU A 217 3.71 -10.05 -15.88
CA GLU A 217 3.24 -10.88 -14.75
C GLU A 217 4.33 -11.14 -13.71
N MET A 218 5.59 -11.32 -14.13
CA MET A 218 6.73 -11.42 -13.22
C MET A 218 6.88 -10.15 -12.40
N LEU A 219 6.89 -8.99 -13.07
CA LEU A 219 6.98 -7.69 -12.41
C LEU A 219 5.82 -7.47 -11.43
N ALA A 220 4.58 -7.78 -11.81
CA ALA A 220 3.42 -7.66 -10.95
C ALA A 220 3.53 -8.54 -9.69
N THR A 221 3.98 -9.79 -9.86
CA THR A 221 4.14 -10.74 -8.76
C THR A 221 5.18 -10.24 -7.75
N GLU A 222 6.32 -9.73 -8.24
CA GLU A 222 7.38 -9.21 -7.39
C GLU A 222 6.97 -7.90 -6.69
N ILE A 223 6.31 -6.98 -7.39
CA ILE A 223 5.76 -5.75 -6.76
C ILE A 223 4.77 -6.12 -5.66
N ALA A 224 3.88 -7.08 -5.90
CA ALA A 224 2.92 -7.52 -4.89
C ALA A 224 3.61 -8.15 -3.67
N TRP A 225 4.70 -8.91 -3.88
CA TRP A 225 5.53 -9.39 -2.79
C TRP A 225 6.21 -8.26 -2.02
N GLN A 226 6.75 -7.25 -2.69
CA GLN A 226 7.36 -6.09 -2.03
C GLN A 226 6.34 -5.30 -1.21
N GLN A 227 5.16 -5.04 -1.76
CA GLN A 227 4.06 -4.41 -1.03
C GLN A 227 3.64 -5.21 0.20
N ARG A 228 3.61 -6.55 0.10
CA ARG A 228 3.31 -7.43 1.24
C ARG A 228 4.38 -7.37 2.34
N HIS A 229 5.62 -7.07 1.98
CA HIS A 229 6.74 -6.87 2.92
C HIS A 229 6.88 -5.42 3.38
N GLY A 230 6.02 -4.52 2.91
CA GLY A 230 5.93 -3.16 3.41
C GLY A 230 6.57 -2.08 2.55
N VAL A 231 7.08 -2.45 1.38
CA VAL A 231 7.67 -1.49 0.45
C VAL A 231 6.57 -0.61 -0.14
N PHE A 232 6.73 0.70 -0.01
CA PHE A 232 5.88 1.68 -0.67
C PHE A 232 6.28 1.82 -2.14
N ILE A 233 5.29 1.82 -3.03
CA ILE A 233 5.51 1.91 -4.48
C ILE A 233 5.10 3.30 -4.96
N GLU A 234 6.07 4.05 -5.49
CA GLU A 234 5.81 5.32 -6.18
C GLU A 234 5.60 5.04 -7.67
N TRP A 235 4.35 4.83 -8.08
CA TRP A 235 4.00 4.41 -9.44
C TRP A 235 4.56 5.33 -10.55
N ASP A 236 4.56 6.63 -10.31
CA ASP A 236 5.10 7.62 -11.27
C ASP A 236 6.64 7.62 -11.32
N ALA A 237 7.28 7.09 -10.29
CA ALA A 237 8.73 6.99 -10.16
C ALA A 237 9.29 5.61 -10.54
N ILE A 238 8.44 4.65 -10.92
CA ILE A 238 8.90 3.35 -11.40
C ILE A 238 9.78 3.55 -12.64
N ARG A 239 10.99 3.01 -12.57
CA ARG A 239 11.95 3.04 -13.68
C ARG A 239 12.61 1.69 -13.80
N ILE A 240 12.81 1.25 -15.04
CA ILE A 240 13.48 -0.01 -15.36
C ILE A 240 14.71 0.33 -16.18
N GLN A 241 15.87 -0.07 -15.68
CA GLN A 241 17.16 0.25 -16.28
C GLN A 241 17.94 -1.03 -16.54
N ALA A 242 18.60 -1.13 -17.69
CA ALA A 242 19.53 -2.21 -17.95
C ALA A 242 20.71 -2.16 -16.97
N SER A 243 21.06 -3.31 -16.40
CA SER A 243 22.28 -3.42 -15.59
C SER A 243 23.48 -3.69 -16.50
N PRO A 244 24.54 -2.85 -16.48
CA PRO A 244 25.70 -3.05 -17.35
C PRO A 244 26.32 -4.44 -17.18
N GLY A 245 26.43 -5.20 -18.28
CA GLY A 245 27.08 -6.52 -18.28
C GLY A 245 26.26 -7.67 -17.68
N GLN A 246 24.97 -7.46 -17.38
CA GLN A 246 24.09 -8.50 -16.87
C GLN A 246 22.80 -8.61 -17.70
N PRO A 247 22.18 -9.80 -17.81
CA PRO A 247 20.87 -9.96 -18.44
C PRO A 247 19.72 -9.40 -17.58
N ALA A 248 20.00 -9.02 -16.33
CA ALA A 248 19.03 -8.48 -15.41
C ALA A 248 18.93 -6.96 -15.50
N HIS A 249 17.79 -6.45 -15.05
CA HIS A 249 17.39 -5.06 -15.10
C HIS A 249 17.03 -4.60 -13.69
N LEU A 250 17.53 -3.43 -13.32
CA LEU A 250 17.21 -2.80 -12.05
C LEU A 250 15.86 -2.10 -12.20
N VAL A 251 14.89 -2.51 -11.38
CA VAL A 251 13.59 -1.86 -11.27
C VAL A 251 13.58 -1.04 -10.00
N ARG A 252 13.57 0.29 -10.12
CA ARG A 252 13.45 1.18 -8.97
C ARG A 252 11.97 1.37 -8.64
N LEU A 253 11.60 1.16 -7.39
CA LEU A 253 10.21 1.18 -6.92
C LEU A 253 9.81 2.52 -6.30
N ASN A 254 10.77 3.27 -5.75
CA ASN A 254 10.53 4.56 -5.11
C ASN A 254 11.79 5.44 -5.07
N SER A 255 11.69 6.61 -4.44
CA SER A 255 12.79 7.55 -4.22
C SER A 255 13.75 7.13 -3.09
N SER A 256 13.34 6.18 -2.24
CA SER A 256 14.12 5.60 -1.13
C SER A 256 15.07 4.47 -1.55
N ASP A 257 15.25 4.27 -2.86
CA ASP A 257 16.14 3.28 -3.47
C ASP A 257 15.74 1.80 -3.27
N ASP A 258 14.48 1.54 -2.91
CA ASP A 258 13.94 0.18 -2.96
C ASP A 258 13.93 -0.29 -4.42
N SER A 259 14.58 -1.44 -4.65
CA SER A 259 14.82 -1.94 -6.00
C SER A 259 14.70 -3.45 -6.12
N LEU A 260 14.31 -3.88 -7.31
CA LEU A 260 14.26 -5.29 -7.72
C LEU A 260 15.25 -5.53 -8.86
N LEU A 261 15.76 -6.76 -8.94
CA LEU A 261 16.60 -7.20 -10.04
C LEU A 261 15.86 -8.29 -10.83
N LEU A 262 15.36 -7.95 -12.03
CA LEU A 262 14.51 -8.82 -12.85
C LEU A 262 14.98 -8.88 -14.30
N SER A 263 14.72 -9.98 -14.99
CA SER A 263 14.99 -10.09 -16.43
C SER A 263 13.78 -9.55 -17.21
N LEU A 264 13.82 -8.27 -17.57
CA LEU A 264 12.73 -7.56 -18.27
C LEU A 264 13.20 -6.91 -19.61
N PRO A 265 13.82 -7.67 -20.54
CA PRO A 265 14.38 -7.10 -21.77
C PRO A 265 13.35 -6.47 -22.71
N ILE A 266 12.07 -6.90 -22.69
CA ILE A 266 11.03 -6.26 -23.50
C ILE A 266 10.58 -4.96 -22.83
N ILE A 267 10.28 -4.98 -21.53
CA ILE A 267 9.80 -3.77 -20.84
C ILE A 267 10.90 -2.69 -20.77
N SER A 268 12.17 -3.09 -20.59
CA SER A 268 13.30 -2.15 -20.55
C SER A 268 13.65 -1.52 -21.89
N SER A 269 13.16 -2.09 -23.01
CA SER A 269 13.42 -1.57 -24.36
C SER A 269 12.76 -0.21 -24.63
N SER A 270 11.78 0.19 -23.81
CA SER A 270 11.03 1.44 -23.97
C SER A 270 10.80 2.11 -22.63
N ASN A 271 11.20 3.38 -22.51
CA ASN A 271 10.96 4.19 -21.31
C ASN A 271 9.47 4.49 -21.05
N ALA A 272 8.61 4.34 -22.07
CA ALA A 272 7.18 4.60 -21.95
C ALA A 272 6.39 3.40 -21.39
N LEU A 273 6.89 2.18 -21.60
CA LEU A 273 6.19 0.95 -21.21
C LEU A 273 5.88 0.87 -19.71
N PRO A 274 6.82 1.17 -18.78
CA PRO A 274 6.53 1.12 -17.35
C PRO A 274 5.32 1.97 -16.96
N GLY A 275 5.21 3.18 -17.53
CA GLY A 275 4.07 4.07 -17.31
C GLY A 275 2.78 3.53 -17.93
N ALA A 276 2.85 2.98 -19.15
CA ALA A 276 1.69 2.44 -19.86
C ALA A 276 1.06 1.23 -19.13
N ILE A 277 1.88 0.39 -18.50
CA ILE A 277 1.40 -0.80 -17.76
C ILE A 277 1.11 -0.53 -16.28
N ALA A 278 1.52 0.62 -15.73
CA ALA A 278 1.35 0.95 -14.32
C ALA A 278 -0.11 0.82 -13.82
N PRO A 279 -1.14 1.30 -14.55
CA PRO A 279 -2.54 1.13 -14.12
C PRO A 279 -2.94 -0.34 -13.98
N TRP A 280 -2.39 -1.20 -14.84
CA TRP A 280 -2.63 -2.64 -14.79
C TRP A 280 -1.90 -3.28 -13.60
N LEU A 281 -0.63 -2.92 -13.38
CA LEU A 281 0.17 -3.40 -12.24
C LEU A 281 -0.48 -3.04 -10.89
N GLN A 282 -0.97 -1.81 -10.74
CA GLN A 282 -1.64 -1.30 -9.54
C GLN A 282 -2.81 -2.17 -9.08
N GLN A 283 -3.58 -2.68 -10.04
CA GLN A 283 -4.85 -3.35 -9.77
C GLN A 283 -4.78 -4.85 -10.01
N ARG A 284 -3.62 -5.40 -10.42
CA ARG A 284 -3.47 -6.81 -10.79
C ARG A 284 -3.85 -7.79 -9.68
N PHE A 285 -3.56 -7.46 -8.43
CA PHE A 285 -3.93 -8.26 -7.25
C PHE A 285 -5.00 -7.58 -6.37
N ALA A 286 -5.55 -6.45 -6.83
CA ALA A 286 -6.65 -5.78 -6.15
C ALA A 286 -7.97 -6.56 -6.36
N PRO A 287 -8.95 -6.47 -5.44
CA PRO A 287 -10.23 -7.17 -5.58
C PRO A 287 -11.02 -6.80 -6.84
N ALA A 288 -10.88 -5.56 -7.33
CA ALA A 288 -11.53 -5.09 -8.55
C ALA A 288 -10.96 -5.74 -9.83
N GLY A 289 -9.76 -6.34 -9.75
CA GLY A 289 -9.02 -6.81 -10.90
C GLY A 289 -8.39 -5.66 -11.72
N PRO A 290 -7.46 -5.98 -12.64
CA PRO A 290 -6.79 -4.95 -13.43
C PRO A 290 -7.73 -4.33 -14.47
N PRO A 291 -7.54 -3.03 -14.82
CA PRO A 291 -8.23 -2.41 -15.93
C PRO A 291 -7.83 -3.05 -17.25
N SER A 292 -8.70 -2.95 -18.26
CA SER A 292 -8.31 -3.32 -19.62
C SER A 292 -7.42 -2.23 -20.23
N ILE A 293 -6.22 -2.61 -20.65
CA ILE A 293 -5.28 -1.72 -21.33
C ILE A 293 -4.83 -2.34 -22.64
N VAL A 294 -4.62 -1.50 -23.65
CA VAL A 294 -4.17 -1.91 -24.99
C VAL A 294 -2.87 -1.17 -25.30
N ILE A 295 -1.82 -1.93 -25.58
CA ILE A 295 -0.53 -1.42 -26.05
C ILE A 295 -0.50 -1.51 -27.58
N ASP A 296 -0.18 -0.40 -28.25
CA ASP A 296 0.08 -0.40 -29.68
C ASP A 296 1.52 -0.89 -29.94
N ALA A 297 1.66 -2.04 -30.63
CA ALA A 297 2.95 -2.64 -30.95
C ALA A 297 3.83 -1.72 -31.81
N SER A 298 3.22 -0.87 -32.65
CA SER A 298 3.94 0.03 -33.54
C SER A 298 4.66 1.15 -32.77
N GLU A 299 4.07 1.64 -31.69
CA GLU A 299 4.68 2.64 -30.80
C GLU A 299 5.89 2.09 -30.04
N GLN A 300 5.98 0.77 -29.92
CA GLN A 300 7.09 0.07 -29.25
C GLN A 300 8.12 -0.50 -30.25
N GLY A 301 7.89 -0.37 -31.55
CA GLY A 301 8.76 -0.92 -32.59
C GLY A 301 8.72 -2.45 -32.69
N TRP A 302 7.57 -3.07 -32.40
CA TRP A 302 7.39 -4.53 -32.38
C TRP A 302 6.70 -5.11 -33.62
N ASP A 303 6.34 -4.29 -34.60
CA ASP A 303 5.73 -4.71 -35.87
C ASP A 303 6.75 -5.28 -36.88
#